data_AF-A0A1S2F616-F1
#
_entry.id   AF-A0A1S2F616-F1
#
_cell.length_a   1.000
_cell.length_b   1.000
_cell.length_c   1.000
_cell.angle_alpha   90.00
_cell.angle_beta   90.00
_cell.angle_gamma   90.00
#
_symmetry.space_group_name_H-M   'P 1'
#
loop_
_entity.id
_entity.type
_entity.pdbx_description
1 polymer ?
#
loop_
_entity_poly.entity_id
_entity_poly.type
_entity_poly.pdbx_seq_one_letter_code
_entity_poly.pdbx_strand_id
1 'polypeptide(L)'
;MSKAHSSNPESVAQRERIHTIMRLLSTIAIEEMALAHIVNAEAEKIQYVAGTLHPAMETLEVLSVHDLFVIQDSVRKMMEDVLLREVMLHMKFSNMLDALETNRIHTQSI
;
A
#
# COMPACT_ATOMS: atom_id res chain seq x y z
N MET A 1 -50.25 11.63 7.02
CA MET A 1 -50.04 11.14 5.64
C MET A 1 -48.55 10.92 5.44
N SER A 2 -48.11 9.68 5.62
CA SER A 2 -46.72 9.26 5.51
C SER A 2 -46.33 9.23 4.03
N LYS A 3 -45.48 10.17 3.58
CA LYS A 3 -44.93 10.12 2.23
C LYS A 3 -43.94 8.97 2.17
N ALA A 4 -44.27 7.99 1.34
CA ALA A 4 -43.40 6.90 0.97
C ALA A 4 -42.02 7.43 0.58
N HIS A 5 -41.02 7.08 1.40
CA HIS A 5 -39.61 7.23 1.09
C HIS A 5 -39.28 6.21 -0.01
N SER A 6 -39.52 6.61 -1.26
CA SER A 6 -39.16 5.87 -2.46
C SER A 6 -37.63 5.75 -2.54
N SER A 7 -37.08 4.67 -1.98
CA SER A 7 -35.71 4.26 -2.25
C SER A 7 -35.68 3.62 -3.65
N ASN A 8 -35.28 4.40 -4.67
CA ASN A 8 -35.03 3.86 -6.00
C ASN A 8 -33.94 2.77 -5.90
N PRO A 9 -34.18 1.51 -6.34
CA PRO A 9 -33.21 0.41 -6.24
C PRO A 9 -31.85 0.72 -6.88
N GLU A 10 -31.82 1.53 -7.94
CA GLU A 10 -30.56 1.98 -8.57
C GLU A 10 -29.69 2.83 -7.62
N SER A 11 -30.32 3.61 -6.74
CA SER A 11 -29.60 4.45 -5.76
C SER A 11 -28.96 3.61 -4.64
N VAL A 12 -29.55 2.47 -4.30
CA VAL A 12 -29.03 1.54 -3.29
C VAL A 12 -27.80 0.82 -3.84
N ALA A 13 -27.89 0.30 -5.07
CA ALA A 13 -26.78 -0.35 -5.76
C ALA A 13 -25.58 0.59 -5.95
N GLN A 14 -25.83 1.86 -6.27
CA GLN A 14 -24.79 2.88 -6.38
C GLN A 14 -24.06 3.11 -5.05
N ARG A 15 -24.79 3.22 -3.94
CA ARG A 15 -24.22 3.42 -2.60
C ARG A 15 -23.38 2.22 -2.16
N GLU A 16 -23.87 1.01 -2.37
CA GLU A 16 -23.15 -0.21 -2.00
C GLU A 16 -21.84 -0.36 -2.80
N ARG A 17 -21.87 0.02 -4.08
CA ARG A 17 -20.65 0.03 -4.91
C ARG A 17 -19.62 1.04 -4.41
N ILE A 18 -20.03 2.27 -4.11
CA ILE A 18 -19.12 3.29 -3.54
C ILE A 18 -18.54 2.78 -2.22
N HIS A 19 -19.37 2.20 -1.35
CA HIS A 19 -18.92 1.63 -0.08
C HIS A 19 -17.91 0.50 -0.28
N THR A 20 -18.14 -0.39 -1.24
CA THR A 20 -17.21 -1.46 -1.61
C THR A 20 -15.86 -0.89 -2.08
N ILE A 21 -15.88 0.12 -2.95
CA ILE A 21 -14.66 0.76 -3.47
C ILE A 21 -13.91 1.48 -2.34
N MET A 22 -14.60 2.17 -1.43
CA MET A 22 -13.95 2.79 -0.26
C MET A 22 -13.30 1.74 0.65
N ARG A 23 -13.93 0.58 0.83
CA ARG A 23 -13.34 -0.52 1.59
C ARG A 23 -12.08 -1.06 0.93
N LEU A 24 -12.11 -1.27 -0.38
CA LEU A 24 -10.95 -1.73 -1.14
C LEU A 24 -9.81 -0.69 -1.10
N LEU A 25 -10.12 0.60 -1.21
CA LEU A 25 -9.14 1.67 -1.04
C LEU A 25 -8.52 1.67 0.37
N SER A 26 -9.33 1.44 1.41
CA SER A 26 -8.82 1.26 2.76
C SER A 26 -7.88 0.07 2.90
N THR A 27 -8.12 -1.03 2.17
CA THR A 27 -7.18 -2.18 2.17
C THR A 27 -5.86 -1.84 1.51
N ILE A 28 -5.86 -1.04 0.43
CA ILE A 28 -4.63 -0.55 -0.20
C ILE A 28 -3.87 0.33 0.79
N ALA A 29 -4.54 1.30 1.43
CA ALA A 29 -3.89 2.18 2.40
C ALA A 29 -3.22 1.43 3.57
N ILE A 30 -3.81 0.31 4.02
CA ILE A 30 -3.22 -0.53 5.06
C ILE A 30 -2.01 -1.32 4.52
N GLU A 31 -2.07 -1.82 3.29
CA GLU A 31 -0.95 -2.52 2.65
C GLU A 31 0.23 -1.56 2.43
N GLU A 32 -0.02 -0.35 1.94
CA GLU A 32 0.95 0.76 1.83
C GLU A 32 1.62 1.10 3.17
N MET A 33 0.83 1.21 4.24
CA MET A 33 1.37 1.45 5.59
C MET A 33 2.28 0.30 6.03
N ALA A 34 1.94 -0.94 5.73
CA ALA A 34 2.78 -2.09 6.03
C ALA A 34 4.09 -2.09 5.22
N LEU A 35 4.03 -1.71 3.94
CA LEU A 35 5.23 -1.55 3.10
C LEU A 35 6.14 -0.43 3.63
N ALA A 36 5.59 0.70 4.08
CA ALA A 36 6.37 1.77 4.69
C ALA A 36 7.14 1.31 5.93
N HIS A 37 6.54 0.46 6.76
CA HIS A 37 7.23 -0.14 7.91
C HIS A 37 8.38 -1.07 7.49
N ILE A 38 8.20 -1.85 6.43
CA ILE A 38 9.26 -2.68 5.86
C ILE A 38 10.41 -1.81 5.36
N VAL A 39 10.11 -0.78 4.56
CA VAL A 39 11.12 0.13 4.02
C VAL A 39 11.91 0.81 5.13
N ASN A 40 11.22 1.25 6.19
CA ASN A 40 11.89 1.83 7.37
C ASN A 40 12.79 0.83 8.08
N ALA A 41 12.34 -0.41 8.27
CA ALA A 41 13.16 -1.46 8.90
C ALA A 41 14.41 -1.81 8.07
N GLU A 42 14.30 -1.85 6.74
CA GLU A 42 15.46 -2.04 5.86
C GLU A 42 16.42 -0.83 5.90
N ALA A 43 15.88 0.40 6.01
CA ALA A 43 16.69 1.60 6.20
C ALA A 43 17.46 1.58 7.53
N GLU A 44 16.84 1.10 8.61
CA GLU A 44 17.50 0.92 9.91
C GLU A 44 18.66 -0.09 9.83
N LYS A 45 18.55 -1.16 9.03
CA LYS A 45 19.68 -2.09 8.80
C LYS A 45 20.86 -1.39 8.12
N ILE A 46 20.61 -0.53 7.14
CA ILE A 46 21.66 0.27 6.51
C ILE A 46 22.29 1.21 7.53
N GLN A 47 21.47 1.90 8.34
CA GLN A 47 21.96 2.82 9.38
C GLN A 47 22.76 2.10 10.46
N TYR A 48 22.39 0.86 10.79
CA TYR A 48 23.13 0.01 11.73
C TYR A 48 24.53 -0.29 11.20
N VAL A 49 24.64 -0.74 9.95
CA VAL A 49 25.93 -1.02 9.29
C VAL A 49 26.77 0.24 9.10
N ALA A 50 26.13 1.37 8.78
CA ALA A 50 26.80 2.66 8.62
C ALA A 50 27.22 3.31 9.95
N GLY A 51 26.80 2.74 11.10
CA GLY A 51 27.06 3.31 12.42
C GLY A 51 26.32 4.61 12.72
N THR A 52 25.28 4.94 11.96
CA THR A 52 24.50 6.18 12.12
C THR A 52 23.22 5.99 12.93
N LEU A 53 22.88 4.76 13.30
CA LEU A 53 21.70 4.45 14.10
C LEU A 53 21.90 4.92 15.56
N HIS A 54 21.11 5.91 15.99
CA HIS A 54 21.14 6.47 17.34
C HIS A 54 19.83 6.13 18.08
N PRO A 55 19.82 5.91 19.41
CA PRO A 55 20.96 5.82 20.34
C PRO A 55 21.34 4.35 20.66
N ALA A 56 22.61 4.15 21.03
CA ALA A 56 23.18 2.92 21.58
C ALA A 56 23.37 1.73 20.63
N MET A 57 24.55 1.67 20.01
CA MET A 57 25.41 0.49 20.13
C MET A 57 26.83 1.01 20.42
N GLU A 58 27.23 0.97 21.69
CA GLU A 58 28.58 1.38 22.14
C GLU A 58 29.69 0.44 21.62
N THR A 59 29.31 -0.63 20.93
CA THR A 59 30.22 -1.53 20.24
C THR A 59 29.64 -1.85 18.87
N LEU A 60 30.09 -1.16 17.83
CA LEU A 60 30.08 -1.74 16.50
C LEU A 60 30.93 -3.00 16.60
N GLU A 61 30.27 -4.16 16.67
CA GLU A 61 30.92 -5.44 16.42
C GLU A 61 31.67 -5.28 15.08
N VAL A 62 32.92 -5.73 15.01
CA VAL A 62 33.74 -5.56 13.80
C VAL A 62 33.09 -6.39 12.70
N LEU A 63 32.20 -5.77 11.93
CA LEU A 63 31.53 -6.39 10.80
C LEU A 63 32.57 -6.73 9.75
N SER A 64 32.60 -8.00 9.33
CA SER A 64 33.42 -8.40 8.21
C SER A 64 32.89 -7.76 6.93
N VAL A 65 33.77 -7.52 5.97
CA VAL A 65 33.38 -7.11 4.60
C VAL A 65 32.37 -8.09 4.01
N HIS A 66 32.47 -9.38 4.36
CA HIS A 66 31.49 -10.39 3.96
C HIS A 66 30.08 -10.09 4.49
N ASP A 67 29.96 -9.73 5.76
CA ASP A 67 28.68 -9.42 6.40
C ASP A 67 28.02 -8.20 5.77
N LEU A 68 28.81 -7.21 5.34
CA LEU A 68 28.33 -6.04 4.60
C LEU A 68 27.66 -6.43 3.28
N PHE A 69 28.28 -7.34 2.51
CA PHE A 69 27.71 -7.82 1.25
C PHE A 69 26.44 -8.64 1.49
N VAL A 70 26.40 -9.46 2.54
CA VAL A 70 25.21 -10.23 2.92
C VAL A 70 24.05 -9.31 3.27
N ILE A 71 24.28 -8.26 4.05
CA ILE A 71 23.25 -7.28 4.41
C ILE A 71 22.80 -6.49 3.18
N GLN A 72 23.73 -6.03 2.34
CA GLN A 72 23.41 -5.32 1.10
C GLN A 72 22.52 -6.17 0.18
N ASP A 73 22.86 -7.45 0.00
CA ASP A 73 22.09 -8.36 -0.85
C ASP A 73 20.69 -8.62 -0.29
N SER A 74 20.60 -8.80 1.02
CA SER A 74 19.33 -8.98 1.73
C SER A 74 18.41 -7.76 1.57
N VAL A 75 18.93 -6.55 1.82
CA VAL A 75 18.19 -5.29 1.65
C VAL A 75 17.76 -5.12 0.20
N ARG A 76 18.67 -5.34 -0.77
CA ARG A 76 18.36 -5.23 -2.20
C ARG A 76 17.20 -6.16 -2.59
N LYS A 77 17.26 -7.43 -2.16
CA LYS A 77 16.21 -8.40 -2.45
C LYS A 77 14.87 -8.00 -1.83
N MET A 78 14.87 -7.50 -0.59
CA MET A 78 13.66 -7.02 0.05
C MET A 78 13.07 -5.80 -0.68
N MET A 79 13.92 -4.87 -1.14
CA MET A 79 13.47 -3.71 -1.92
C MET A 79 12.93 -4.09 -3.30
N GLU A 80 13.46 -5.13 -3.95
CA GLU A 80 12.88 -5.71 -5.17
C GLU A 80 11.48 -6.27 -4.92
N ASP A 81 11.28 -6.97 -3.80
CA ASP A 81 9.97 -7.49 -3.39
C ASP A 81 8.98 -6.36 -3.06
N VAL A 82 9.43 -5.29 -2.39
CA VAL A 82 8.62 -4.08 -2.11
C VAL A 82 8.20 -3.41 -3.43
N LEU A 83 9.12 -3.24 -4.38
CA LEU A 83 8.79 -2.67 -5.68
C LEU A 83 7.72 -3.49 -6.42
N LEU A 84 7.82 -4.82 -6.39
CA LEU A 84 6.79 -5.67 -7.00
C LEU A 84 5.43 -5.51 -6.32
N ARG A 85 5.41 -5.30 -5.00
CA ARG A 85 4.19 -5.02 -4.23
C ARG A 85 3.58 -3.67 -4.58
N GLU A 86 4.38 -2.62 -4.68
CA GLU A 86 3.96 -1.30 -5.15
C GLU A 86 3.30 -1.37 -6.53
N VAL A 87 3.92 -2.10 -7.48
CA VAL A 87 3.34 -2.30 -8.82
C VAL A 87 1.98 -3.00 -8.74
N MET A 88 1.84 -4.04 -7.92
CA MET A 88 0.56 -4.73 -7.74
C MET A 88 -0.50 -3.83 -7.09
N LEU A 89 -0.13 -3.00 -6.11
CA LEU A 89 -1.02 -2.04 -5.47
C LEU A 89 -1.50 -0.98 -6.46
N HIS A 90 -0.60 -0.45 -7.28
CA HIS A 90 -0.92 0.46 -8.37
C HIS A 90 -1.91 -0.16 -9.36
N MET A 91 -1.74 -1.43 -9.75
CA MET A 91 -2.69 -2.13 -10.61
C MET A 91 -4.07 -2.27 -9.95
N LYS A 92 -4.13 -2.64 -8.66
CA LYS A 92 -5.41 -2.72 -7.92
C LYS A 92 -6.11 -1.35 -7.87
N PHE A 93 -5.35 -0.28 -7.65
CA PHE A 93 -5.87 1.08 -7.63
C PHE A 93 -6.40 1.52 -8.99
N SER A 94 -5.65 1.27 -10.07
CA SER A 94 -6.09 1.57 -11.44
C SER A 94 -7.40 0.86 -11.78
N ASN A 95 -7.49 -0.43 -11.48
CA ASN A 95 -8.72 -1.21 -11.72
C ASN A 95 -9.94 -0.65 -10.98
N MET A 96 -9.73 -0.07 -9.79
CA MET A 96 -10.80 0.62 -9.06
C MET A 96 -11.22 1.94 -9.70
N LEU A 97 -10.27 2.72 -10.21
CA LEU A 97 -10.58 3.94 -10.96
C LEU A 97 -11.38 3.63 -12.22
N ASP A 98 -10.98 2.61 -12.97
CA ASP A 98 -11.69 2.17 -14.18
C ASP A 98 -13.13 1.72 -13.89
N ALA A 99 -13.33 1.03 -12.76
CA ALA A 99 -14.66 0.63 -12.28
C ALA A 99 -15.55 1.82 -11.89
N LEU A 100 -14.97 2.94 -11.46
CA LEU A 100 -15.69 4.20 -11.20
C LEU A 100 -16.05 4.92 -12.51
N GLU A 101 -15.11 4.97 -13.46
CA GLU A 101 -15.30 5.68 -14.74
C GLU A 101 -16.31 4.99 -15.67
N THR A 102 -16.24 3.66 -15.79
CA THR A 102 -17.16 2.85 -16.63
C THR A 102 -18.64 3.12 -16.29
N ASN A 103 -18.94 3.47 -15.03
CA ASN A 103 -20.29 3.78 -14.60
C ASN A 103 -20.78 5.18 -14.99
N ARG A 104 -19.88 6.17 -15.13
CA ARG A 104 -20.24 7.54 -15.52
C ARG A 104 -20.78 7.60 -16.95
N ILE A 105 -20.30 6.71 -17.83
CA ILE A 105 -20.74 6.62 -19.23
C ILE A 105 -22.16 6.03 -19.33
N HIS A 106 -22.50 5.06 -18.46
CA HIS A 106 -23.82 4.42 -18.43
C HIS A 106 -24.92 5.31 -17.85
N THR A 107 -24.59 6.27 -16.97
CA THR A 107 -25.56 7.21 -16.40
C THR A 107 -25.83 8.45 -17.26
N GLN A 108 -25.04 8.67 -18.32
CA GLN A 108 -25.23 9.80 -19.26
C GLN A 108 -25.95 9.41 -20.56
N SER A 109 -26.27 8.13 -20.76
CA SER A 109 -26.90 7.62 -22.00
C SER A 109 -28.39 7.27 -21.85
N ILE A 110 -29.06 7.72 -20.78
CA ILE A 110 -30.51 7.53 -20.54
C ILE A 110 -31.16 8.87 -20.24
#